data_AF-A0A8T5GN63-F1
#
_entry.id   AF-A0A8T5GN63-F1
#
_cell.length_a   1.000
_cell.length_b   1.000
_cell.length_c   1.000
_cell.angle_alpha   90.00
_cell.angle_beta   90.00
_cell.angle_gamma   90.00
#
_symmetry.space_group_name_H-M   'P 1'
#
loop_
_entity.id
_entity.type
_entity.pdbx_description
1 polymer ?
#
loop_
_entity_poly.entity_id
_entity_poly.type
_entity_poly.pdbx_seq_one_letter_code
_entity_poly.pdbx_strand_id
1 'polypeptide(L)'
;MQIEIDLTKSVDENAGTYFNLAKKAKKKVEGAAKALKESKEKLEKLQKQEEKFQEQEEKKQAKRNRKREWYEKFHWFTSSEGFLCIGGKDATSNEIVIKKHTDKEDIVLHTDMAGSPFFVVKNGQDATDKTIQEAAQAVAANSRAWKLGHTTADVFYVKPEQVTKEAKAGENIAKGSFMVYGKTKYFHPKLEYAIGVVDEDVIGGPIDAIKSKTKLFVTVIPGREKKSALAKKIRSKLKGGDLDDIIKFLPAGGGEVKK
;
A
#
# COMPACT_ATOMS: atom_id res chain seq x y z
N MET A 1 62.98 -35.89 -6.05
CA MET A 1 63.02 -34.46 -5.66
C MET A 1 64.47 -34.04 -5.69
N GLN A 2 64.85 -33.19 -6.65
CA GLN A 2 66.18 -32.58 -6.71
C GLN A 2 66.11 -31.27 -5.93
N ILE A 3 67.11 -31.00 -5.09
CA ILE A 3 67.17 -29.83 -4.21
C ILE A 3 68.45 -29.07 -4.55
N GLU A 4 68.33 -27.78 -4.85
CA GLU A 4 69.49 -26.91 -5.08
C GLU A 4 70.09 -26.50 -3.75
N ILE A 5 71.39 -26.72 -3.56
CA ILE A 5 72.08 -26.41 -2.31
C ILE A 5 73.06 -25.28 -2.58
N ASP A 6 73.00 -24.24 -1.76
CA ASP A 6 73.98 -23.15 -1.80
C ASP A 6 75.25 -23.60 -1.07
N LEU A 7 76.32 -23.81 -1.83
CA LEU A 7 77.61 -24.29 -1.30
C LEU A 7 78.31 -23.26 -0.40
N THR A 8 77.84 -22.01 -0.37
CA THR A 8 78.39 -20.96 0.52
C THR A 8 77.79 -20.99 1.92
N LYS A 9 76.79 -21.84 2.17
CA LYS A 9 76.08 -21.95 3.46
C LYS A 9 76.24 -23.33 4.08
N SER A 10 76.08 -23.41 5.39
CA SER A 10 76.03 -24.69 6.10
C SER A 10 74.82 -25.53 5.68
N VAL A 11 74.89 -26.84 5.94
CA VAL A 11 73.79 -27.79 5.68
C VAL A 11 72.53 -27.38 6.44
N ASP A 12 72.68 -26.95 7.69
CA ASP A 12 71.59 -26.48 8.55
C ASP A 12 70.93 -25.19 8.03
N GLU A 13 71.72 -24.24 7.50
CA GLU A 13 71.19 -23.00 6.91
C GLU A 13 70.42 -23.26 5.60
N ASN A 14 70.93 -24.18 4.76
CA ASN A 14 70.21 -24.62 3.56
C ASN A 14 68.89 -25.30 3.95
N ALA A 15 68.90 -26.22 4.92
CA ALA A 15 67.69 -26.87 5.43
C ALA A 15 66.69 -25.87 6.04
N GLY A 16 67.17 -24.89 6.81
CA GLY A 16 66.37 -23.82 7.38
C GLY A 16 65.70 -22.94 6.33
N THR A 17 66.37 -22.69 5.19
CA THR A 17 65.81 -21.92 4.07
C THR A 17 64.61 -22.64 3.45
N TYR A 18 64.78 -23.92 3.13
CA TYR A 18 63.70 -24.75 2.57
C TYR A 18 62.53 -24.94 3.55
N PHE A 19 62.82 -25.11 4.84
CA PHE A 19 61.79 -25.17 5.89
C PHE A 19 60.98 -23.87 5.96
N ASN A 20 61.64 -22.71 5.93
CA ASN A 20 60.99 -21.41 5.94
C ASN A 20 60.16 -21.15 4.68
N LEU A 21 60.64 -21.58 3.50
CA LEU A 21 59.88 -21.52 2.25
C LEU A 21 58.61 -22.39 2.32
N ALA A 22 58.74 -23.64 2.78
CA ALA A 22 57.60 -24.53 2.97
C ALA A 22 56.58 -23.98 3.97
N LYS A 23 57.05 -23.41 5.09
CA LYS A 23 56.20 -22.75 6.10
C LYS A 23 55.46 -21.54 5.52
N LYS A 24 56.14 -20.69 4.74
CA LYS A 24 55.52 -19.54 4.04
C LYS A 24 54.49 -20.02 3.00
N ALA A 25 54.81 -21.03 2.21
CA ALA A 25 53.89 -21.61 1.23
C ALA A 25 52.64 -22.18 1.89
N LYS A 26 52.78 -22.94 2.99
CA LYS A 26 51.66 -23.47 3.78
C LYS A 26 50.76 -22.36 4.30
N LYS A 27 51.33 -21.30 4.89
CA LYS A 27 50.56 -20.13 5.37
C LYS A 27 49.81 -19.42 4.23
N LYS A 28 50.41 -19.31 3.04
CA LYS A 28 49.75 -18.75 1.85
C LYS A 28 48.58 -19.63 1.38
N VAL A 29 48.75 -20.95 1.37
CA VAL A 29 47.68 -21.91 1.01
C VAL A 29 46.52 -21.84 1.99
N GLU A 30 46.80 -21.81 3.30
CA GLU A 30 45.76 -21.66 4.34
C GLU A 30 45.02 -20.32 4.21
N GLY A 31 45.75 -19.23 3.98
CA GLY A 31 45.15 -17.91 3.74
C GLY A 31 44.28 -17.87 2.48
N ALA A 32 44.76 -18.46 1.38
CA ALA A 32 44.02 -18.57 0.13
C ALA A 32 42.77 -19.45 0.29
N ALA A 33 42.85 -20.57 1.01
CA ALA A 33 41.72 -21.44 1.28
C ALA A 33 40.64 -20.74 2.09
N LYS A 34 41.02 -19.94 3.10
CA LYS A 34 40.09 -19.13 3.90
C LYS A 34 39.40 -18.06 3.04
N ALA A 35 40.17 -17.30 2.25
CA ALA A 35 39.63 -16.28 1.36
C ALA A 35 38.68 -16.86 0.29
N LEU A 36 39.01 -18.05 -0.22
CA LEU A 36 38.17 -18.78 -1.17
C LEU A 36 36.85 -19.23 -0.52
N LYS A 37 36.88 -19.71 0.72
CA LYS A 37 35.67 -20.06 1.48
C LYS A 37 34.77 -18.84 1.69
N GLU A 38 35.33 -17.73 2.16
CA GLU A 38 34.58 -16.48 2.37
C GLU A 38 33.97 -15.94 1.07
N SER A 39 34.71 -16.05 -0.05
CA SER A 39 34.22 -15.65 -1.37
C SER A 39 33.07 -16.53 -1.85
N LYS A 40 33.14 -17.85 -1.65
CA LYS A 40 32.05 -18.79 -1.99
C LYS A 40 30.79 -18.52 -1.17
N GLU A 41 30.92 -18.33 0.14
CA GLU A 41 29.77 -18.00 0.99
C GLU A 41 29.11 -16.66 0.59
N LYS A 42 29.93 -15.67 0.19
CA LYS A 42 29.42 -14.39 -0.33
C LYS A 42 28.72 -14.57 -1.67
N LEU A 43 29.27 -15.39 -2.57
CA LEU A 43 28.67 -15.71 -3.87
C LEU A 43 27.29 -16.36 -3.69
N GLU A 44 27.16 -17.37 -2.83
CA GLU A 44 25.88 -18.04 -2.55
C GLU A 44 24.83 -17.06 -1.98
N LYS A 45 25.25 -16.15 -1.09
CA LYS A 45 24.36 -15.11 -0.55
C LYS A 45 23.87 -14.15 -1.64
N LEU A 46 24.77 -13.74 -2.53
CA LEU A 46 24.43 -12.85 -3.64
C LEU A 46 23.51 -13.53 -4.65
N GLN A 47 23.76 -14.80 -5.01
CA GLN A 47 22.89 -15.58 -5.89
C GLN A 47 21.47 -15.71 -5.33
N LYS A 48 21.33 -16.05 -4.03
CA LYS A 48 20.01 -16.10 -3.37
C LYS A 48 19.32 -14.73 -3.32
N GLN A 49 20.07 -13.64 -3.26
CA GLN A 49 19.52 -12.28 -3.31
C GLN A 49 19.08 -11.91 -4.74
N GLU A 50 19.86 -12.31 -5.73
CA GLU A 50 19.57 -12.10 -7.15
C GLU A 50 18.32 -12.86 -7.58
N GLU A 51 18.19 -14.14 -7.22
CA GLU A 51 16.97 -14.94 -7.49
C GLU A 51 15.71 -14.29 -6.90
N LYS A 52 15.78 -13.87 -5.63
CA LYS A 52 14.66 -13.16 -4.97
C LYS A 52 14.35 -11.82 -5.63
N PHE A 53 15.38 -11.11 -6.10
CA PHE A 53 15.21 -9.84 -6.78
C PHE A 53 14.55 -10.04 -8.15
N GLN A 54 14.98 -11.06 -8.91
CA GLN A 54 14.40 -11.42 -10.19
C GLN A 54 12.93 -11.83 -10.04
N GLU A 55 12.60 -12.70 -9.07
CA GLU A 55 11.21 -13.09 -8.80
C GLU A 55 10.33 -11.87 -8.47
N GLN A 56 10.84 -10.93 -7.67
CA GLN A 56 10.12 -9.70 -7.34
C GLN A 56 9.94 -8.77 -8.55
N GLU A 57 10.95 -8.64 -9.41
CA GLU A 57 10.86 -7.83 -10.62
C GLU A 57 9.88 -8.45 -11.64
N GLU A 58 9.91 -9.77 -11.83
CA GLU A 58 8.93 -10.48 -12.67
C GLU A 58 7.50 -10.26 -12.18
N LYS A 59 7.26 -10.40 -10.87
CA LYS A 59 5.95 -10.13 -10.26
C LYS A 59 5.49 -8.68 -10.47
N LYS A 60 6.38 -7.70 -10.26
CA LYS A 60 6.07 -6.29 -10.53
C LYS A 60 5.76 -6.03 -12.00
N GLN A 61 6.50 -6.66 -12.91
CA GLN A 61 6.29 -6.51 -14.34
C GLN A 61 4.95 -7.14 -14.78
N ALA A 62 4.61 -8.32 -14.26
CA ALA A 62 3.31 -8.95 -14.45
C ALA A 62 2.17 -8.05 -13.95
N LYS A 63 2.32 -7.46 -12.75
CA LYS A 63 1.34 -6.51 -12.19
C LYS A 63 1.20 -5.24 -13.02
N ARG A 64 2.31 -4.72 -13.59
CA ARG A 64 2.28 -3.55 -14.47
C ARG A 64 1.57 -3.86 -15.80
N ASN A 65 1.72 -5.07 -16.31
CA ASN A 65 1.12 -5.53 -17.55
C ASN A 65 -0.34 -5.97 -17.38
N ARG A 66 -0.83 -6.13 -16.14
CA ARG A 66 -2.25 -6.41 -15.86
C ARG A 66 -3.12 -5.28 -16.40
N LYS A 67 -4.19 -5.65 -17.09
CA LYS A 67 -5.25 -4.72 -17.49
C LYS A 67 -5.90 -4.15 -16.23
N ARG A 68 -5.57 -2.90 -15.92
CA ARG A 68 -6.15 -2.19 -14.77
C ARG A 68 -7.62 -1.94 -15.00
N GLU A 69 -8.41 -2.18 -13.97
CA GLU A 69 -9.81 -1.82 -14.02
C GLU A 69 -9.96 -0.30 -14.06
N TRP A 70 -10.98 0.18 -14.77
CA TRP A 70 -11.18 1.61 -15.00
C TRP A 70 -11.36 2.41 -13.70
N TYR A 71 -11.83 1.75 -12.63
CA TYR A 71 -12.08 2.34 -11.32
C TYR A 71 -10.81 2.46 -10.46
N GLU A 72 -9.72 1.75 -10.76
CA GLU A 72 -8.50 1.74 -9.93
C GLU A 72 -7.76 3.09 -9.86
N LYS A 73 -8.13 4.02 -10.75
CA LYS A 73 -7.67 5.40 -10.74
C LYS A 73 -8.32 6.22 -9.61
N PHE A 74 -9.50 5.81 -9.12
CA PHE A 74 -10.24 6.43 -8.02
C PHE A 74 -9.88 5.82 -6.67
N HIS A 75 -10.40 6.37 -5.57
CA HIS A 75 -10.57 5.58 -4.35
C HIS A 75 -11.63 4.52 -4.68
N TRP A 76 -11.38 3.27 -4.29
CA TRP A 76 -12.32 2.21 -4.59
C TRP A 76 -12.22 1.09 -3.57
N PHE A 77 -13.32 0.39 -3.38
CA PHE A 77 -13.38 -0.89 -2.68
C PHE A 77 -14.66 -1.63 -3.13
N THR A 78 -14.76 -2.90 -2.77
CA THR A 78 -16.04 -3.64 -2.89
C THR A 78 -16.58 -3.85 -1.49
N SER A 79 -17.85 -3.53 -1.27
CA SER A 79 -18.53 -3.77 0.01
C SER A 79 -18.55 -5.26 0.36
N SER A 80 -18.86 -5.58 1.61
CA SER A 80 -19.03 -6.97 2.05
C SER A 80 -20.21 -7.68 1.37
N GLU A 81 -21.13 -6.94 0.75
CA GLU A 81 -22.26 -7.46 -0.02
C GLU A 81 -22.00 -7.48 -1.54
N GLY A 82 -20.79 -7.12 -1.98
CA GLY A 82 -20.38 -7.23 -3.38
C GLY A 82 -20.60 -5.96 -4.23
N PHE A 83 -21.06 -4.85 -3.64
CA PHE A 83 -21.25 -3.60 -4.37
C PHE A 83 -19.92 -2.90 -4.61
N LEU A 84 -19.71 -2.39 -5.83
CA LEU A 84 -18.55 -1.58 -6.16
C LEU A 84 -18.76 -0.14 -5.64
N CYS A 85 -17.83 0.32 -4.82
CA CYS A 85 -17.82 1.68 -4.28
C CYS A 85 -16.62 2.43 -4.87
N ILE A 86 -16.85 3.60 -5.45
CA ILE A 86 -15.79 4.45 -6.02
C ILE A 86 -15.89 5.88 -5.50
N GLY A 87 -14.77 6.59 -5.39
CA GLY A 87 -14.76 7.98 -4.96
C GLY A 87 -13.57 8.79 -5.48
N GLY A 88 -13.78 10.08 -5.72
CA GLY A 88 -12.72 10.94 -6.26
C GLY A 88 -11.59 11.18 -5.25
N LYS A 89 -10.36 11.25 -5.75
CA LYS A 89 -9.14 11.54 -4.96
C LYS A 89 -8.87 13.04 -4.81
N ASP A 90 -9.44 13.82 -5.70
CA ASP A 90 -9.28 15.25 -5.85
C ASP A 90 -10.50 15.86 -6.54
N ALA A 91 -10.52 17.19 -6.68
CA ALA A 91 -11.62 17.92 -7.30
C ALA A 91 -11.91 17.47 -8.75
N THR A 92 -10.88 17.14 -9.54
CA THR A 92 -11.07 16.74 -10.94
C THR A 92 -11.68 15.35 -11.03
N SER A 93 -11.18 14.41 -10.24
CA SER A 93 -11.69 13.05 -10.17
C SER A 93 -13.08 12.97 -9.54
N ASN A 94 -13.42 13.84 -8.57
CA ASN A 94 -14.79 14.01 -8.07
C ASN A 94 -15.74 14.36 -9.22
N GLU A 95 -15.37 15.29 -10.10
CA GLU A 95 -16.22 15.63 -11.26
C GLU A 95 -16.39 14.46 -12.22
N ILE A 96 -15.33 13.69 -12.45
CA ILE A 96 -15.40 12.52 -13.34
C ILE A 96 -16.32 11.45 -12.73
N VAL A 97 -16.19 11.17 -11.43
CA VAL A 97 -17.04 10.19 -10.74
C VAL A 97 -18.51 10.59 -10.85
N ILE A 98 -18.85 11.82 -10.46
CA ILE A 98 -20.24 12.29 -10.49
C ILE A 98 -20.81 12.37 -11.91
N LYS A 99 -20.06 12.94 -12.87
CA LYS A 99 -20.61 13.20 -14.22
C LYS A 99 -20.56 12.00 -15.16
N LYS A 100 -19.58 11.10 -15.02
CA LYS A 100 -19.32 10.03 -15.99
C LYS A 100 -19.53 8.62 -15.45
N HIS A 101 -19.58 8.44 -14.15
CA HIS A 101 -19.62 7.12 -13.52
C HIS A 101 -20.75 6.97 -12.49
N THR A 102 -21.68 7.93 -12.46
CA THR A 102 -22.90 7.85 -11.65
C THR A 102 -24.09 7.62 -12.58
N ASP A 103 -24.81 6.54 -12.34
CA ASP A 103 -26.03 6.13 -13.02
C ASP A 103 -27.21 6.24 -12.07
N LYS A 104 -28.45 6.21 -12.59
CA LYS A 104 -29.67 6.45 -11.80
C LYS A 104 -29.83 5.50 -10.61
N GLU A 105 -29.47 4.23 -10.77
CA GLU A 105 -29.61 3.19 -9.72
C GLU A 105 -28.52 3.26 -8.63
N ASP A 106 -27.57 4.19 -8.76
CA ASP A 106 -26.53 4.40 -7.76
C ASP A 106 -27.03 5.25 -6.59
N ILE A 107 -26.19 5.35 -5.57
CA ILE A 107 -26.31 6.39 -4.52
C ILE A 107 -24.99 7.14 -4.40
N VAL A 108 -25.09 8.42 -4.04
CA VAL A 108 -23.95 9.31 -3.85
C VAL A 108 -23.80 9.62 -2.37
N LEU A 109 -22.59 9.53 -1.85
CA LEU A 109 -22.24 9.84 -0.46
C LEU A 109 -21.23 10.98 -0.39
N HIS A 110 -21.41 11.84 0.61
CA HIS A 110 -20.53 12.96 0.89
C HIS A 110 -20.68 13.40 2.36
N THR A 111 -19.72 14.16 2.89
CA THR A 111 -19.85 14.79 4.23
C THR A 111 -20.22 16.25 4.11
N ASP A 112 -20.81 16.87 5.12
CA ASP A 112 -21.05 18.33 5.08
C ASP A 112 -19.76 19.17 5.08
N MET A 113 -18.62 18.56 5.43
CA MET A 113 -17.32 19.23 5.42
C MET A 113 -16.73 19.38 4.02
N ALA A 114 -16.15 20.56 3.74
CA ALA A 114 -15.33 20.77 2.56
C ALA A 114 -14.05 19.89 2.56
N GLY A 115 -13.65 19.43 1.38
CA GLY A 115 -12.50 18.54 1.20
C GLY A 115 -12.82 17.08 1.46
N SER A 116 -14.10 16.70 1.32
CA SER A 116 -14.57 15.32 1.33
C SER A 116 -14.67 14.78 -0.09
N PRO A 117 -14.40 13.48 -0.31
CA PRO A 117 -14.59 12.88 -1.61
C PRO A 117 -16.08 12.63 -1.87
N PHE A 118 -16.50 12.81 -3.12
CA PHE A 118 -17.79 12.28 -3.57
C PHE A 118 -17.61 10.79 -3.86
N PHE A 119 -18.30 9.94 -3.09
CA PHE A 119 -18.36 8.50 -3.33
C PHE A 119 -19.66 8.10 -4.00
N VAL A 120 -19.60 7.05 -4.80
CA VAL A 120 -20.73 6.43 -5.49
C VAL A 120 -20.71 4.95 -5.18
N VAL A 121 -21.84 4.42 -4.72
CA VAL A 121 -22.07 2.98 -4.61
C VAL A 121 -22.85 2.56 -5.85
N LYS A 122 -22.22 1.73 -6.68
CA LYS A 122 -22.83 1.26 -7.93
C LYS A 122 -24.01 0.36 -7.63
N ASN A 123 -25.18 0.60 -8.25
CA ASN A 123 -26.46 -0.06 -7.94
C ASN A 123 -26.86 0.06 -6.44
N GLY A 124 -26.41 1.13 -5.78
CA GLY A 124 -26.57 1.28 -4.34
C GLY A 124 -28.00 1.49 -3.85
N GLN A 125 -28.98 1.71 -4.74
CA GLN A 125 -30.40 1.71 -4.33
C GLN A 125 -30.88 0.33 -3.86
N ASP A 126 -30.25 -0.75 -4.33
CA ASP A 126 -30.53 -2.14 -3.89
C ASP A 126 -29.67 -2.56 -2.69
N ALA A 127 -28.76 -1.70 -2.24
CA ALA A 127 -27.83 -2.01 -1.16
C ALA A 127 -28.49 -1.86 0.22
N THR A 128 -28.10 -2.72 1.17
CA THR A 128 -28.59 -2.60 2.54
C THR A 128 -27.87 -1.50 3.30
N ASP A 129 -28.42 -1.08 4.44
CA ASP A 129 -27.79 -0.10 5.34
C ASP A 129 -26.35 -0.51 5.73
N LYS A 130 -25.98 -1.80 5.63
CA LYS A 130 -24.61 -2.28 5.86
C LYS A 130 -23.63 -1.75 4.80
N THR A 131 -23.92 -1.93 3.51
CA THR A 131 -23.08 -1.38 2.44
C THR A 131 -23.04 0.14 2.49
N ILE A 132 -24.15 0.80 2.83
CA ILE A 132 -24.17 2.27 2.95
C ILE A 132 -23.29 2.73 4.13
N GLN A 133 -23.33 2.03 5.26
CA GLN A 133 -22.46 2.29 6.41
C GLN A 133 -20.97 2.08 6.07
N GLU A 134 -20.64 1.03 5.31
CA GLU A 134 -19.28 0.79 4.80
C GLU A 134 -18.83 1.94 3.89
N ALA A 135 -19.65 2.33 2.91
CA ALA A 135 -19.37 3.46 2.04
C ALA A 135 -19.21 4.78 2.83
N ALA A 136 -20.05 5.00 3.84
CA ALA A 136 -19.94 6.15 4.73
C ALA A 136 -18.59 6.15 5.48
N GLN A 137 -18.16 5.00 5.99
CA GLN A 137 -16.85 4.88 6.63
C GLN A 137 -15.70 5.21 5.66
N ALA A 138 -15.78 4.79 4.39
CA ALA A 138 -14.77 5.14 3.39
C ALA A 138 -14.76 6.65 3.07
N VAL A 139 -15.92 7.30 2.98
CA VAL A 139 -16.03 8.75 2.79
C VAL A 139 -15.42 9.49 3.97
N ALA A 140 -15.86 9.16 5.19
CA ALA A 140 -15.36 9.76 6.41
C ALA A 140 -13.84 9.61 6.55
N ALA A 141 -13.31 8.42 6.27
CA ALA A 141 -11.88 8.15 6.35
C ALA A 141 -11.08 8.96 5.33
N ASN A 142 -11.56 9.11 4.10
CA ASN A 142 -10.86 9.88 3.06
C ASN A 142 -11.17 11.39 3.08
N SER A 143 -12.02 11.84 4.00
CA SER A 143 -12.38 13.26 4.15
C SER A 143 -11.36 14.07 4.95
N ARG A 144 -11.62 15.36 5.08
CA ARG A 144 -10.87 16.26 5.96
C ARG A 144 -10.98 15.86 7.44
N ALA A 145 -12.03 15.16 7.87
CA ALA A 145 -12.21 14.73 9.26
C ALA A 145 -11.05 13.83 9.74
N TRP A 146 -10.50 12.99 8.86
CA TRP A 146 -9.33 12.17 9.17
C TRP A 146 -8.09 13.01 9.44
N LYS A 147 -7.85 14.05 8.63
CA LYS A 147 -6.72 14.98 8.81
C LYS A 147 -6.81 15.74 10.13
N LEU A 148 -8.04 16.02 10.57
CA LEU A 148 -8.32 16.73 11.83
C LEU A 148 -8.32 15.80 13.06
N GLY A 149 -8.18 14.48 12.86
CA GLY A 149 -8.14 13.53 13.97
C GLY A 149 -9.50 13.27 14.62
N HIS A 150 -10.60 13.49 13.91
CA HIS A 150 -11.93 13.17 14.43
C HIS A 150 -12.14 11.66 14.55
N THR A 151 -12.89 11.23 15.56
CA THR A 151 -13.25 9.82 15.75
C THR A 151 -14.48 9.40 14.96
N THR A 152 -15.37 10.34 14.66
CA THR A 152 -16.59 10.17 13.86
C THR A 152 -16.75 11.35 12.90
N ALA A 153 -17.50 11.15 11.83
CA ALA A 153 -17.91 12.22 10.94
C ALA A 153 -19.30 11.94 10.41
N ASP A 154 -20.06 13.00 10.16
CA ASP A 154 -21.40 12.92 9.60
C ASP A 154 -21.31 12.77 8.09
N VAL A 155 -21.90 11.70 7.58
CA VAL A 155 -21.94 11.38 6.15
C VAL A 155 -23.39 11.22 5.75
N PHE A 156 -23.80 11.96 4.73
CA PHE A 156 -25.11 11.77 4.14
C PHE A 156 -25.00 10.98 2.84
N TYR A 157 -26.10 10.33 2.47
CA TYR A 157 -26.28 9.84 1.11
C TYR A 157 -27.54 10.43 0.47
N VAL A 158 -27.49 10.51 -0.86
CA VAL A 158 -28.56 11.01 -1.73
C VAL A 158 -28.61 10.23 -3.03
N LYS A 159 -29.72 10.35 -3.74
CA LYS A 159 -29.83 9.84 -5.10
C LYS A 159 -29.06 10.73 -6.09
N PRO A 160 -28.62 10.20 -7.23
CA PRO A 160 -27.89 10.95 -8.26
C PRO A 160 -28.61 12.22 -8.72
N GLU A 161 -29.95 12.20 -8.85
CA GLU A 161 -30.75 13.32 -9.32
C GLU A 161 -30.73 14.53 -8.36
N GLN A 162 -30.35 14.29 -7.11
CA GLN A 162 -30.25 15.32 -6.08
C GLN A 162 -28.92 16.10 -6.15
N VAL A 163 -27.96 15.64 -6.94
CA VAL A 163 -26.61 16.22 -7.04
C VAL A 163 -26.50 17.04 -8.32
N THR A 164 -26.32 18.36 -8.18
CA THR A 164 -26.28 19.28 -9.32
C THR A 164 -25.13 20.28 -9.25
N LYS A 165 -24.72 20.81 -10.40
CA LYS A 165 -23.81 21.97 -10.51
C LYS A 165 -24.54 23.30 -10.66
N GLU A 166 -25.86 23.29 -10.64
CA GLU A 166 -26.65 24.50 -10.69
C GLU A 166 -26.73 25.08 -9.27
N ALA A 167 -26.06 26.21 -9.07
CA ALA A 167 -26.23 27.02 -7.86
C ALA A 167 -27.39 27.99 -8.03
N LYS A 168 -27.87 28.54 -6.91
CA LYS A 168 -28.79 29.68 -6.94
C LYS A 168 -28.11 30.88 -7.61
N ALA A 169 -28.91 31.71 -8.27
CA ALA A 169 -28.40 32.88 -9.00
C ALA A 169 -27.50 33.76 -8.10
N GLY A 170 -26.23 33.91 -8.49
CA GLY A 170 -25.23 34.73 -7.78
C GLY A 170 -24.13 33.96 -7.05
N GLU A 171 -24.25 32.64 -6.89
CA GLU A 171 -23.22 31.81 -6.26
C GLU A 171 -22.36 31.08 -7.30
N ASN A 172 -21.03 31.08 -7.13
CA ASN A 172 -20.10 30.36 -7.99
C ASN A 172 -19.65 29.06 -7.32
N ILE A 173 -19.85 27.92 -7.99
CA ILE A 173 -19.46 26.62 -7.46
C ILE A 173 -18.00 26.34 -7.79
N ALA A 174 -17.19 26.11 -6.76
CA ALA A 174 -15.81 25.69 -6.93
C ALA A 174 -15.70 24.38 -7.72
N LYS A 175 -14.59 24.21 -8.47
CA LYS A 175 -14.29 22.98 -9.20
C LYS A 175 -14.33 21.76 -8.25
N GLY A 176 -15.01 20.69 -8.67
CA GLY A 176 -15.19 19.48 -7.86
C GLY A 176 -16.25 19.54 -6.75
N SER A 177 -16.94 20.67 -6.59
CA SER A 177 -18.09 20.81 -5.69
C SER A 177 -19.42 20.65 -6.44
N PHE A 178 -20.44 20.21 -5.71
CA PHE A 178 -21.80 20.02 -6.20
C PHE A 178 -22.79 20.45 -5.11
N MET A 179 -23.93 21.00 -5.53
CA MET A 179 -25.07 21.26 -4.66
C MET A 179 -25.88 19.98 -4.50
N VAL A 180 -26.39 19.78 -3.30
CA VAL A 180 -27.26 18.65 -2.95
C VAL A 180 -28.61 19.21 -2.50
N TYR A 181 -29.69 18.78 -3.15
CA TYR A 181 -31.05 19.24 -2.84
C TYR A 181 -31.97 18.07 -2.44
N GLY A 182 -32.98 18.36 -1.63
CA GLY A 182 -33.97 17.38 -1.19
C GLY A 182 -33.60 16.70 0.13
N LYS A 183 -34.21 15.54 0.40
CA LYS A 183 -34.03 14.79 1.65
C LYS A 183 -32.68 14.07 1.65
N THR A 184 -31.97 14.15 2.76
CA THR A 184 -30.71 13.45 3.03
C THR A 184 -30.93 12.46 4.18
N LYS A 185 -30.28 11.29 4.13
CA LYS A 185 -30.20 10.35 5.27
C LYS A 185 -28.75 10.30 5.72
N TYR A 186 -28.55 10.43 7.03
CA TYR A 186 -27.24 10.52 7.66
C TYR A 186 -26.81 9.20 8.28
N PHE A 187 -25.50 8.97 8.26
CA PHE A 187 -24.78 7.95 8.99
C PHE A 187 -23.61 8.60 9.74
N HIS A 188 -23.27 8.01 10.87
CA HIS A 188 -22.22 8.49 11.76
C HIS A 188 -21.12 7.42 11.92
N PRO A 189 -20.39 7.08 10.84
CA PRO A 189 -19.35 6.07 10.89
C PRO A 189 -18.20 6.49 11.80
N LYS A 190 -17.60 5.50 12.45
CA LYS A 190 -16.29 5.67 13.10
C LYS A 190 -15.21 5.79 12.02
N LEU A 191 -14.30 6.75 12.19
CA LEU A 191 -13.13 6.92 11.33
C LEU A 191 -12.12 5.83 11.63
N GLU A 192 -12.38 4.67 11.05
CA GLU A 192 -11.48 3.53 11.06
C GLU A 192 -11.39 3.01 9.62
N TYR A 193 -10.22 2.50 9.25
CA TYR A 193 -9.99 1.99 7.91
C TYR A 193 -9.14 0.72 8.01
N ALA A 194 -9.30 -0.22 7.09
CA ALA A 194 -8.54 -1.47 7.09
C ALA A 194 -7.69 -1.57 5.84
N ILE A 195 -6.47 -2.06 6.00
CA ILE A 195 -5.57 -2.45 4.91
C ILE A 195 -5.28 -3.94 5.06
N GLY A 196 -5.53 -4.71 4.01
CA GLY A 196 -5.31 -6.15 3.99
C GLY A 196 -4.60 -6.61 2.73
N VAL A 197 -4.27 -7.90 2.70
CA VAL A 197 -3.65 -8.55 1.54
C VAL A 197 -4.50 -9.77 1.15
N VAL A 198 -4.78 -9.89 -0.15
CA VAL A 198 -5.41 -11.04 -0.80
C VAL A 198 -4.53 -11.44 -1.97
N ASP A 199 -4.04 -12.68 -2.01
CA ASP A 199 -3.20 -13.19 -3.10
C ASP A 199 -2.04 -12.25 -3.48
N GLU A 200 -1.33 -11.73 -2.48
CA GLU A 200 -0.25 -10.72 -2.59
C GLU A 200 -0.69 -9.30 -3.00
N ASP A 201 -1.93 -9.10 -3.46
CA ASP A 201 -2.50 -7.80 -3.77
C ASP A 201 -3.02 -7.08 -2.51
N VAL A 202 -2.66 -5.81 -2.38
CA VAL A 202 -3.10 -4.96 -1.28
C VAL A 202 -4.51 -4.47 -1.58
N ILE A 203 -5.39 -4.63 -0.60
CA ILE A 203 -6.74 -4.06 -0.61
C ILE A 203 -6.90 -3.13 0.59
N GLY A 204 -7.64 -2.04 0.42
CA GLY A 204 -7.94 -1.13 1.51
C GLY A 204 -9.35 -0.59 1.42
N GLY A 205 -10.00 -0.45 2.57
CA GLY A 205 -11.43 -0.18 2.63
C GLY A 205 -11.96 -0.09 4.06
N PRO A 206 -13.28 0.02 4.18
CA PRO A 206 -14.01 -0.16 5.43
C PRO A 206 -13.68 -1.50 6.10
N ILE A 207 -13.77 -1.56 7.43
CA ILE A 207 -13.33 -2.75 8.19
C ILE A 207 -14.09 -4.01 7.77
N ASP A 208 -15.42 -3.92 7.71
CA ASP A 208 -16.26 -5.09 7.43
C ASP A 208 -16.07 -5.58 5.98
N ALA A 209 -15.91 -4.65 5.03
CA ALA A 209 -15.58 -4.96 3.64
C ALA A 209 -14.26 -5.74 3.54
N ILE A 210 -13.19 -5.29 4.20
CA ILE A 210 -11.88 -5.97 4.14
C ILE A 210 -11.90 -7.29 4.91
N LYS A 211 -12.55 -7.32 6.08
CA LYS A 211 -12.67 -8.52 6.91
C LYS A 211 -13.44 -9.65 6.21
N SER A 212 -14.39 -9.32 5.33
CA SER A 212 -15.10 -10.31 4.52
C SER A 212 -14.21 -11.00 3.48
N LYS A 213 -13.15 -10.31 3.02
CA LYS A 213 -12.25 -10.78 1.95
C LYS A 213 -10.98 -11.46 2.46
N THR A 214 -10.44 -11.01 3.60
CA THR A 214 -9.17 -11.53 4.13
C THR A 214 -9.15 -11.57 5.65
N LYS A 215 -8.46 -12.58 6.19
CA LYS A 215 -8.10 -12.67 7.61
C LYS A 215 -6.84 -11.86 7.92
N LEU A 216 -6.05 -11.53 6.89
CA LEU A 216 -4.78 -10.83 7.02
C LEU A 216 -4.98 -9.34 6.75
N PHE A 217 -5.43 -8.62 7.77
CA PHE A 217 -5.65 -7.18 7.70
C PHE A 217 -5.14 -6.45 8.96
N VAL A 218 -4.92 -5.15 8.81
CA VAL A 218 -4.54 -4.22 9.87
C VAL A 218 -5.50 -3.05 9.84
N THR A 219 -6.06 -2.72 10.99
CA THR A 219 -6.92 -1.55 11.16
C THR A 219 -6.09 -0.33 11.51
N VAL A 220 -6.40 0.79 10.88
CA VAL A 220 -5.81 2.11 11.13
C VAL A 220 -6.89 3.09 11.56
N ILE A 221 -6.48 4.06 12.36
CA ILE A 221 -7.29 5.18 12.83
C ILE A 221 -6.55 6.50 12.59
N PRO A 222 -7.22 7.66 12.63
CA PRO A 222 -6.57 8.97 12.55
C PRO A 222 -5.50 9.11 13.63
N GLY A 223 -4.35 9.69 13.26
CA GLY A 223 -3.20 9.77 14.12
C GLY A 223 -2.14 10.72 13.59
N ARG A 224 -1.01 10.83 14.31
CA ARG A 224 0.07 11.77 13.97
C ARG A 224 1.18 11.16 13.10
N GLU A 225 1.18 9.85 12.89
CA GLU A 225 2.25 9.20 12.15
C GLU A 225 2.11 9.45 10.64
N LYS A 226 3.22 9.80 9.98
CA LYS A 226 3.25 10.03 8.54
C LYS A 226 2.91 8.74 7.78
N LYS A 227 2.20 8.87 6.65
CA LYS A 227 1.82 7.73 5.78
C LYS A 227 2.96 6.76 5.47
N SER A 228 4.15 7.26 5.13
CA SER A 228 5.29 6.39 4.79
C SER A 228 5.75 5.52 5.96
N ALA A 229 5.80 6.08 7.17
CA ALA A 229 6.16 5.32 8.37
C ALA A 229 5.06 4.31 8.75
N LEU A 230 3.80 4.75 8.67
CA LEU A 230 2.64 3.89 8.90
C LEU A 230 2.59 2.72 7.90
N ALA A 231 2.83 2.97 6.61
CA ALA A 231 2.87 1.94 5.58
C ALA A 231 3.95 0.88 5.83
N LYS A 232 5.15 1.28 6.30
CA LYS A 232 6.20 0.34 6.71
C LYS A 232 5.77 -0.53 7.89
N LYS A 233 5.10 0.04 8.89
CA LYS A 233 4.56 -0.72 10.03
C LYS A 233 3.48 -1.71 9.59
N ILE A 234 2.57 -1.29 8.73
CA ILE A 234 1.51 -2.13 8.17
C ILE A 234 2.13 -3.29 7.37
N ARG A 235 3.07 -3.01 6.47
CA ARG A 235 3.79 -4.03 5.69
C ARG A 235 4.49 -5.05 6.59
N SER A 236 5.13 -4.59 7.67
CA SER A 236 5.78 -5.48 8.64
C SER A 236 4.78 -6.41 9.34
N LYS A 237 3.60 -5.88 9.72
CA LYS A 237 2.52 -6.68 10.34
C LYS A 237 1.87 -7.65 9.36
N LEU A 238 1.62 -7.23 8.12
CA LEU A 238 1.00 -8.05 7.08
C LEU A 238 1.98 -9.05 6.45
N LYS A 239 3.30 -8.86 6.63
CA LYS A 239 4.37 -9.66 6.00
C LYS A 239 4.19 -9.82 4.48
N GLY A 240 3.55 -8.86 3.84
CA GLY A 240 3.16 -8.93 2.43
C GLY A 240 2.63 -7.60 1.92
N GLY A 241 2.45 -7.52 0.60
CA GLY A 241 1.99 -6.31 -0.08
C GLY A 241 3.11 -5.34 -0.45
N ASP A 242 2.93 -4.68 -1.59
CA ASP A 242 3.80 -3.61 -2.05
C ASP A 242 3.58 -2.33 -1.21
N LEU A 243 4.68 -1.62 -0.91
CA LEU A 243 4.64 -0.44 -0.05
C LEU A 243 3.88 0.72 -0.70
N ASP A 244 3.99 0.88 -2.02
CA ASP A 244 3.33 1.96 -2.75
C ASP A 244 1.82 1.73 -2.82
N ASP A 245 1.39 0.47 -2.95
CA ASP A 245 -0.02 0.11 -2.91
C ASP A 245 -0.64 0.35 -1.52
N ILE A 246 0.07 0.01 -0.44
CA ILE A 246 -0.37 0.33 0.92
C ILE A 246 -0.55 1.84 1.08
N ILE A 247 0.40 2.64 0.60
CA ILE A 247 0.31 4.11 0.64
C ILE A 247 -0.90 4.62 -0.17
N LYS A 248 -1.18 4.01 -1.33
CA LYS A 248 -2.30 4.38 -2.21
C LYS A 248 -3.66 4.21 -1.52
N PHE A 249 -3.83 3.18 -0.71
CA PHE A 249 -5.07 2.93 0.03
C PHE A 249 -5.19 3.69 1.35
N LEU A 250 -4.08 4.16 1.92
CA LEU A 250 -4.13 4.91 3.17
C LEU A 250 -4.79 6.29 3.00
N PRO A 251 -5.75 6.67 3.87
CA PRO A 251 -6.41 7.97 3.78
C PRO A 251 -5.45 9.16 3.88
N ALA A 252 -5.82 10.30 3.29
CA ALA A 252 -5.00 11.50 3.31
C ALA A 252 -4.86 12.07 4.72
N GLY A 253 -3.65 12.08 5.27
CA GLY A 253 -3.37 12.57 6.63
C GLY A 253 -2.34 11.69 7.33
N GLY A 254 -2.12 11.96 8.61
CA GLY A 254 -1.45 11.02 9.49
C GLY A 254 -2.42 9.92 9.94
N GLY A 255 -1.90 8.80 10.40
CA GLY A 255 -2.70 7.71 10.95
C GLY A 255 -1.93 6.99 12.05
N GLU A 256 -2.54 6.01 12.68
CA GLU A 256 -1.87 5.07 13.55
C GLU A 256 -2.53 3.70 13.44
N VAL A 257 -1.77 2.65 13.74
CA VAL A 257 -2.33 1.29 13.76
C VAL A 257 -3.14 1.13 15.04
N LYS A 258 -4.41 0.78 14.90
CA LYS A 258 -5.28 0.45 16.04
C LYS A 258 -4.66 -0.74 16.79
N LYS A 259 -4.47 -0.56 18.10
CA LYS A 259 -3.88 -1.58 18.98
C LYS A 259 -4.83 -2.76 19.18
#